data_AF-A0A964HC68-F1
#
_entry.id   AF-A0A964HC68-F1
#
_cell.length_a   1.000
_cell.length_b   1.000
_cell.length_c   1.000
_cell.angle_alpha   90.00
_cell.angle_beta   90.00
_cell.angle_gamma   90.00
#
_symmetry.space_group_name_H-M   'P 1'
#
loop_
_entity.id
_entity.type
_entity.pdbx_description
1 polymer ?
#
loop_
_entity_poly.entity_id
_entity_poly.type
_entity_poly.pdbx_seq_one_letter_code
_entity_poly.pdbx_strand_id
1 'polypeptide(L)' 'MVDTPHAARLAEIAAVRAVLEEIGAGQTELLVFNKTDRLDDHTRRELEWHNPGAVFISALDGTGRGELEARITAAMARR' A
#
# COMPACT_ATOMS: atom_id res chain seq x y z
N MET A 1 1.88 -5.12 -0.53
CA MET A 1 2.90 -4.07 -0.34
C MET A 1 3.63 -3.90 -1.65
N VAL A 2 3.80 -2.67 -2.12
CA VAL A 2 4.45 -2.37 -3.40
C VAL A 2 5.58 -1.37 -3.19
N ASP A 3 6.68 -1.52 -3.91
CA ASP A 3 7.85 -0.63 -3.79
C ASP A 3 7.64 0.65 -4.59
N THR A 4 7.43 1.76 -3.89
CA THR A 4 6.98 3.03 -4.48
C THR A 4 7.94 3.70 -5.47
N PRO A 5 9.26 3.48 -5.47
CA PRO A 5 10.13 4.07 -6.50
C PRO A 5 10.07 3.38 -7.87
N HIS A 6 9.45 2.20 -7.99
CA HIS A 6 9.59 1.40 -9.22
C HIS A 6 8.66 1.88 -10.35
N ALA A 7 9.14 2.04 -11.59
CA ALA A 7 8.28 2.47 -12.69
C ALA A 7 7.12 1.49 -13.01
N ALA A 8 7.28 0.20 -12.66
CA ALA A 8 6.32 -0.86 -12.97
C ALA A 8 5.22 -1.10 -11.91
N ARG A 9 5.13 -0.28 -10.85
CA ARG A 9 4.22 -0.49 -9.71
C ARG A 9 2.76 -0.73 -10.09
N LEU A 10 2.25 -0.02 -11.08
CA LEU A 10 0.87 -0.18 -11.53
C LEU A 10 0.63 -1.58 -12.12
N ALA A 11 1.61 -2.11 -12.86
CA ALA A 11 1.56 -3.48 -13.38
C ALA A 11 1.68 -4.52 -12.26
N GLU A 12 2.51 -4.27 -11.24
CA GLU A 12 2.63 -5.14 -10.07
C GLU A 12 1.32 -5.22 -9.28
N ILE A 13 0.66 -4.07 -9.04
CA ILE A 13 -0.64 -4.02 -8.36
C ILE A 13 -1.68 -4.83 -9.16
N ALA A 14 -1.74 -4.64 -10.48
CA ALA A 14 -2.69 -5.34 -11.34
C ALA A 14 -2.44 -6.87 -11.33
N ALA A 15 -1.19 -7.30 -11.40
CA ALA A 15 -0.82 -8.71 -11.39
C ALA A 15 -1.20 -9.38 -10.05
N VAL A 16 -0.93 -8.72 -8.92
CA VAL A 16 -1.29 -9.25 -7.59
C VAL A 16 -2.81 -9.36 -7.44
N ARG A 17 -3.57 -8.35 -7.90
CA ARG A 17 -5.04 -8.38 -7.85
C ARG A 17 -5.62 -9.54 -8.66
N ALA A 18 -5.09 -9.80 -9.86
CA ALA A 18 -5.53 -10.93 -10.67
C ALA A 18 -5.34 -12.28 -9.95
N VAL A 19 -4.20 -12.47 -9.27
CA VAL A 19 -3.93 -13.69 -8.47
C VAL A 19 -4.84 -13.76 -7.24
N LEU A 20 -5.08 -12.65 -6.55
CA LEU A 20 -5.97 -12.60 -5.37
C LEU A 20 -7.43 -12.92 -5.72
N GLU A 21 -7.88 -12.50 -6.91
CA GLU A 21 -9.19 -12.87 -7.44
C GLU A 21 -9.28 -14.37 -7.74
N GLU A 22 -8.25 -14.96 -8.35
CA GLU A 22 -8.20 -16.40 -8.68
C GLU A 22 -8.34 -17.29 -7.43
N ILE A 23 -7.74 -16.89 -6.31
CA ILE A 23 -7.77 -17.67 -5.05
C ILE A 23 -8.97 -17.31 -4.14
N GLY A 24 -9.88 -16.44 -4.58
CA GLY A 24 -11.04 -16.01 -3.78
C GLY A 24 -10.70 -15.15 -2.56
N ALA A 25 -9.50 -14.52 -2.54
CA ALA A 25 -9.00 -13.74 -1.41
C ALA A 25 -9.19 -12.22 -1.57
N GLY A 26 -9.88 -11.75 -2.62
CA GLY A 26 -10.02 -10.32 -2.93
C GLY A 26 -10.83 -9.47 -1.94
N GLN A 27 -11.37 -10.04 -0.85
CA GLN A 27 -12.34 -9.33 0.01
C GLN A 27 -11.72 -8.44 1.09
N THR A 28 -10.41 -8.55 1.36
CA THR A 28 -9.75 -7.67 2.33
C THR A 28 -8.31 -7.43 1.93
N GLU A 29 -8.08 -6.39 1.11
CA GLU A 29 -6.75 -5.92 0.72
C GLU A 29 -6.46 -4.57 1.39
N LEU A 30 -5.25 -4.41 1.94
CA LEU A 30 -4.71 -3.12 2.35
C LEU A 30 -3.51 -2.79 1.45
N LEU A 31 -3.67 -1.78 0.59
CA LEU A 31 -2.58 -1.30 -0.24
C LEU A 31 -1.57 -0.54 0.63
N VAL A 32 -0.31 -0.97 0.57
CA VAL A 32 0.80 -0.36 1.31
C VAL A 32 1.90 0.03 0.34
N PHE A 33 2.16 1.34 0.25
CA PHE A 33 3.27 1.92 -0.49
C PHE A 33 4.51 1.97 0.40
N ASN A 34 5.51 1.16 0.08
CA ASN A 34 6.76 1.07 0.83
C ASN A 34 7.85 1.94 0.17
N LYS A 35 8.91 2.25 0.93
CA LYS A 35 10.06 3.07 0.52
C LYS A 35 9.70 4.54 0.24
N THR A 36 8.80 5.09 1.04
CA THR A 36 8.35 6.48 0.90
C THR A 36 9.44 7.51 1.19
N ASP A 37 10.51 7.10 1.87
CA ASP A 37 11.75 7.86 2.05
C ASP A 37 12.44 8.25 0.73
N ARG A 38 12.11 7.57 -0.37
CA ARG A 38 12.67 7.82 -1.70
C ARG A 38 11.74 8.62 -2.60
N LEU A 39 10.59 9.08 -2.11
CA LEU A 39 9.63 9.86 -2.88
C LEU A 39 9.86 11.35 -2.67
N ASP A 40 9.74 12.10 -3.75
CA ASP A 40 9.54 13.54 -3.65
C ASP A 40 8.08 13.86 -3.26
N ASP A 41 7.86 15.07 -2.76
CA ASP A 41 6.56 15.53 -2.27
C ASP A 41 5.47 15.53 -3.34
N HIS A 42 5.82 15.76 -4.62
CA HIS A 42 4.85 15.77 -5.71
C HIS A 42 4.37 14.35 -6.00
N THR A 43 5.30 13.41 -6.21
CA THR A 43 4.99 11.99 -6.43
C THR A 43 4.19 11.41 -5.26
N ARG A 44 4.53 11.80 -4.03
CA ARG A 44 3.80 11.37 -2.83
C ARG A 44 2.33 11.83 -2.87
N ARG A 45 2.09 13.12 -3.12
CA ARG A 45 0.74 13.68 -3.18
C ARG A 45 -0.10 13.08 -4.30
N GLU A 46 0.49 12.83 -5.46
CA GLU A 46 -0.21 12.15 -6.55
C GLU A 46 -0.65 10.75 -6.14
N LEU A 47 0.21 9.98 -5.47
CA LEU A 47 -0.14 8.63 -5.03
C LEU A 47 -1.22 8.64 -3.95
N GLU A 48 -1.15 9.56 -3.00
CA GLU A 48 -2.18 9.77 -1.98
C GLU A 48 -3.54 10.11 -2.62
N TRP A 49 -3.54 10.97 -3.63
CA TRP A 49 -4.75 11.35 -4.37
C TRP A 49 -5.38 10.19 -5.13
N HIS A 50 -4.58 9.37 -5.83
CA HIS A 50 -5.09 8.27 -6.65
C HIS A 50 -5.44 7.01 -5.84
N ASN A 51 -4.96 6.88 -4.60
CA ASN A 51 -5.12 5.67 -3.80
C ASN A 51 -5.69 6.00 -2.40
N PRO A 52 -6.93 6.50 -2.32
CA PRO A 52 -7.56 6.79 -1.05
C PRO A 52 -7.64 5.53 -0.18
N GLY A 53 -7.09 5.59 1.04
CA GLY A 53 -7.06 4.48 1.99
C GLY A 53 -5.82 3.57 1.90
N ALA A 54 -4.87 3.87 1.00
CA ALA A 54 -3.55 3.25 1.03
C ALA A 54 -2.70 3.80 2.20
N VAL A 55 -1.81 2.96 2.72
CA VAL A 55 -0.87 3.34 3.79
C VAL A 55 0.51 3.56 3.20
N PHE A 56 1.19 4.62 3.63
CA PHE A 56 2.50 5.02 3.15
C PHE A 56 3.53 4.79 4.24
N ILE A 57 4.50 3.89 3.99
CA ILE A 57 5.53 3.55 4.96
C ILE A 57 6.94 3.69 4.39
N SER A 58 7.92 3.85 5.28
CA SER A 58 9.29 3.47 4.98
C SER A 58 9.73 2.40 5.96
N ALA A 59 9.96 1.20 5.44
CA ALA A 59 10.54 0.11 6.24
C ALA A 59 12.00 0.39 6.65
N LEU A 60 12.66 1.38 6.04
CA LEU A 60 14.05 1.73 6.35
C LEU A 60 14.17 2.48 7.67
N ASP A 61 13.32 3.49 7.88
CA ASP A 61 13.35 4.36 9.07
C ASP A 61 12.17 4.16 10.03
N GLY A 62 11.16 3.36 9.63
CA GLY A 62 9.97 3.06 10.43
C GLY A 62 8.82 4.07 10.27
N THR A 63 8.95 5.04 9.36
CA THR A 63 7.88 6.00 9.05
C THR A 63 6.60 5.27 8.62
N GLY A 64 5.45 5.72 9.13
CA GLY A 64 4.13 5.18 8.79
C GLY A 64 3.78 3.85 9.47
N ARG A 65 4.68 3.27 10.28
CA ARG A 65 4.43 1.99 10.96
C ARG A 65 3.22 2.03 11.89
N GLY A 66 3.07 3.09 12.70
CA GLY A 66 1.94 3.21 13.62
C GLY A 66 0.59 3.29 12.89
N GLU A 67 0.55 3.96 11.74
CA GLU A 67 -0.64 4.01 10.88
C GLU A 67 -0.97 2.63 10.29
N LEU A 68 0.06 1.91 9.82
CA LEU A 68 -0.09 0.54 9.33
C LEU A 68 -0.67 -0.39 10.39
N GLU A 69 -0.12 -0.36 11.60
CA GLU A 69 -0.59 -1.15 12.74
C GLU A 69 -2.05 -0.82 13.06
N ALA A 70 -2.40 0.47 13.18
CA ALA A 70 -3.78 0.90 13.42
C ALA A 70 -4.73 0.45 12.30
N ARG A 71 -4.31 0.50 11.03
CA ARG A 71 -5.13 0.04 9.90
C ARG A 71 -5.36 -1.46 9.90
N ILE A 72 -4.34 -2.25 10.23
CA ILE A 72 -4.45 -3.70 10.36
C ILE A 72 -5.39 -4.05 11.51
N THR A 73 -5.20 -3.46 12.70
CA THR A 73 -6.08 -3.69 13.86
C THR A 73 -7.53 -3.34 13.53
N ALA A 74 -7.76 -2.20 12.88
CA ALA A 74 -9.10 -1.77 12.49
C ALA A 74 -9.72 -2.63 11.38
N ALA A 75 -8.93 -3.34 10.57
CA ALA A 75 -9.44 -4.29 9.59
C ALA A 75 -9.81 -5.62 10.27
N MET A 76 -8.99 -6.09 11.21
CA MET A 76 -9.26 -7.31 11.98
C MET A 76 -10.49 -7.18 12.90
N ALA A 77 -10.70 -6.01 13.51
CA ALA A 77 -11.85 -5.77 14.39
C ALA A 77 -13.21 -5.73 13.68
N ARG A 78 -13.24 -5.69 12.33
CA ARG A 78 -14.47 -5.71 11.52
C ARG A 78 -14.90 -7.12 11.12
N ARG A 79 -14.24 -8.16 11.66
CA ARG A 79 -14.45 -9.57 11.35
C ARG A 79 -14.88 -10.32 12.61
#